data_AF-A0A0F9K4N2-F1
#
_entry.id   AF-A0A0F9K4N2-F1
#
_cell.length_a   1.000
_cell.length_b   1.000
_cell.length_c   1.000
_cell.angle_alpha   90.00
_cell.angle_beta   90.00
_cell.angle_gamma   90.00
#
_symmetry.space_group_name_H-M   'P 1'
#
loop_
_entity.id
_entity.type
_entity.pdbx_description
1 polymer ?
#
loop_
_entity_poly.entity_id
_entity_poly.type
_entity_poly.pdbx_seq_one_letter_code
_entity_poly.pdbx_strand_id
1 'polypeptide(L)' 'MKAIVWTKYGPPDVLQLKEVEKPIPQDNEVLIRIYATTVIAGDCELRGLKFSFLLRFLMRMGLGFRRPKKIH' A
#
# COMPACT_ATOMS: atom_id res chain seq x y z
N MET A 1 -15.63 -2.87 -4.08
CA MET A 1 -14.77 -2.49 -5.23
C MET A 1 -13.53 -3.37 -5.28
N LYS A 2 -12.87 -3.48 -6.44
CA LYS A 2 -11.63 -4.24 -6.58
C LYS A 2 -10.43 -3.34 -6.25
N ALA A 3 -9.47 -3.83 -5.48
CA ALA A 3 -8.26 -3.11 -5.10
C ALA A 3 -7.05 -4.06 -5.12
N ILE A 4 -5.88 -3.52 -5.47
CA ILE A 4 -4.61 -4.21 -5.31
C ILE A 4 -4.09 -3.93 -3.91
N VAL A 5 -3.84 -4.97 -3.13
CA VAL A 5 -3.33 -4.87 -1.76
C VAL A 5 -2.09 -5.72 -1.58
N TRP A 6 -1.14 -5.24 -0.77
CA TRP A 6 -0.04 -6.08 -0.27
C TRP A 6 -0.12 -6.18 1.25
N THR A 7 -0.08 -7.40 1.77
CA THR A 7 -0.15 -7.67 3.22
C THR A 7 1.19 -8.03 3.83
N LYS A 8 2.22 -8.14 3.00
CA LYS A 8 3.60 -8.45 3.36
C LYS A 8 4.53 -7.59 2.52
N TYR A 9 5.69 -7.26 3.08
CA TYR A 9 6.78 -6.68 2.29
C TYR A 9 7.44 -7.76 1.43
N GLY A 10 7.89 -7.41 0.23
CA GLY A 10 8.55 -8.37 -0.65
C GLY A 10 8.49 -8.05 -2.16
N PRO A 11 8.77 -9.06 -3.01
CA PRO A 11 8.73 -8.94 -4.48
C PRO A 11 7.30 -8.69 -5.00
N PRO A 12 7.10 -8.37 -6.29
CA PRO A 12 5.78 -8.03 -6.84
C PRO A 12 4.68 -9.07 -6.58
N ASP A 13 5.04 -10.34 -6.41
CA ASP A 13 4.12 -11.46 -6.17
C ASP A 13 3.32 -11.35 -4.87
N VAL A 14 3.70 -10.44 -3.96
CA VAL A 14 2.91 -10.18 -2.73
C VAL A 14 1.66 -9.34 -2.99
N LEU A 15 1.52 -8.76 -4.19
CA LEU A 15 0.35 -7.99 -4.62
C LEU A 15 -0.82 -8.93 -4.88
N GLN A 16 -1.97 -8.62 -4.29
CA GLN A 16 -3.18 -9.43 -4.40
C GLN A 16 -4.33 -8.54 -4.84
N LEU A 17 -5.07 -8.97 -5.87
CA LEU A 17 -6.35 -8.39 -6.20
C LEU A 17 -7.38 -8.87 -5.19
N LYS A 18 -8.02 -7.95 -4.47
CA LYS A 18 -9.08 -8.25 -3.51
C LYS A 18 -10.31 -7.41 -3.76
N GLU A 19 -11.46 -7.98 -3.41
CA GLU A 19 -12.67 -7.21 -3.25
C GLU A 19 -12.69 -6.59 -1.85
N VAL A 20 -12.88 -5.29 -1.79
CA VAL A 20 -12.96 -4.48 -0.58
C VAL A 20 -14.26 -3.69 -0.58
N GLU A 21 -14.71 -3.25 0.58
CA GLU A 21 -15.89 -2.38 0.68
C GLU A 21 -15.68 -1.08 -0.10
N LYS A 22 -16.77 -0.55 -0.67
CA LYS A 22 -16.71 0.74 -1.37
C LYS A 22 -16.65 1.84 -0.31
N PRO A 23 -15.67 2.76 -0.36
CA PRO A 23 -15.56 3.82 0.62
C PRO A 23 -16.79 4.75 0.53
N ILE A 24 -17.25 5.23 1.68
CA ILE A 24 -18.35 6.17 1.83
C ILE A 24 -17.72 7.52 2.20
N PRO A 25 -17.74 8.53 1.31
CA PRO A 25 -17.13 9.82 1.58
C PRO A 25 -17.88 10.56 2.70
N GLN A 26 -17.14 11.35 3.49
CA GLN A 26 -17.71 12.32 4.44
C GLN A 26 -18.09 13.62 3.74
N ASP A 27 -18.66 14.57 4.49
CA ASP A 27 -19.19 15.85 3.96
C ASP A 27 -18.18 16.67 3.14
N ASN A 28 -16.88 16.55 3.43
CA ASN A 28 -15.80 17.29 2.75
C ASN A 28 -14.95 16.41 1.82
N GLU A 29 -15.44 15.22 1.45
CA GLU A 29 -14.72 14.28 0.59
C GLU A 29 -15.49 14.01 -0.70
N VAL A 30 -14.78 13.62 -1.74
CA VAL A 30 -15.38 13.20 -3.01
C VAL A 30 -14.98 11.77 -3.34
N LEU A 31 -15.95 10.98 -3.81
CA LEU A 31 -15.70 9.61 -4.24
C LEU A 31 -15.34 9.57 -5.72
N ILE A 32 -14.07 9.30 -6.00
CA ILE A 32 -13.55 9.24 -7.37
C ILE A 32 -13.54 7.79 -7.87
N ARG A 33 -14.07 7.57 -9.07
CA ARG A 33 -13.93 6.29 -9.79
C ARG A 33 -12.61 6.25 -10.54
N ILE A 34 -11.66 5.47 -10.04
CA ILE A 34 -10.36 5.26 -10.69
C ILE A 34 -10.52 4.38 -11.94
N TYR A 35 -10.14 4.89 -13.10
CA TYR A 35 -10.05 4.12 -14.35
C TYR A 35 -8.63 3.61 -14.61
N ALA A 36 -7.63 4.45 -14.34
CA ALA A 36 -6.22 4.11 -14.43
C ALA A 36 -5.44 4.88 -13.37
N THR A 37 -4.33 4.31 -12.91
CA THR A 37 -3.36 4.96 -12.03
C THR A 37 -1.95 4.54 -12.44
N THR A 38 -0.97 5.38 -12.12
CA THR A 38 0.44 5.14 -12.41
C THR A 38 1.09 4.34 -11.29
N VAL A 39 1.97 3.41 -11.63
CA VAL A 39 2.88 2.77 -10.67
C VAL A 39 4.17 3.57 -10.64
N ILE A 40 4.56 4.06 -9.46
CA ILE A 40 5.80 4.82 -9.28
C ILE A 40 6.89 3.95 -8.65
N ALA A 41 8.15 4.36 -8.82
CA ALA A 41 9.29 3.68 -8.19
C ALA A 41 9.12 3.58 -6.66
N GLY A 42 8.56 4.62 -6.03
CA GLY A 42 8.25 4.64 -4.61
C GLY A 42 7.33 3.51 -4.15
N ASP A 43 6.36 3.09 -4.97
CA ASP A 43 5.48 1.95 -4.64
C ASP A 43 6.28 0.65 -4.55
N CYS A 44 7.22 0.46 -5.48
CA CYS A 44 8.09 -0.71 -5.52
C CYS A 44 9.08 -0.71 -4.35
N GLU A 45 9.62 0.46 -4.01
CA GLU A 45 10.56 0.64 -2.91
C GLU A 45 9.90 0.45 -1.54
N LEU A 46 8.71 1.00 -1.33
CA LEU A 46 7.94 0.84 -0.09
C LEU A 46 7.49 -0.61 0.12
N ARG A 47 7.02 -1.27 -0.94
CA ARG A 47 6.63 -2.69 -0.89
C ARG A 47 7.83 -3.60 -0.70
N GLY A 48 8.92 -3.37 -1.43
CA GLY A 48 10.11 -4.21 -1.42
C GLY A 48 11.09 -3.92 -0.28
N LEU A 49 11.00 -2.74 0.33
CA LEU A 49 11.93 -2.20 1.32
C LEU A 49 13.40 -2.33 0.90
N LYS A 50 13.72 -2.04 -0.37
CA LYS A 50 15.08 -2.10 -0.93
C LYS A 50 15.96 -0.92 -0.48
N PHE A 51 15.95 -0.64 0.81
CA PHE A 51 16.74 0.41 1.45
C PHE A 51 17.90 -0.18 2.27
N SER A 52 18.85 0.69 2.64
CA SER A 52 19.89 0.38 3.64
C SER A 52 19.27 -0.13 4.94
N PHE A 53 20.01 -0.94 5.69
CA PHE A 53 19.53 -1.65 6.88
C PHE A 53 18.86 -0.70 7.90
N LEU A 54 19.48 0.44 8.20
CA LEU A 54 18.94 1.43 9.13
C LEU A 54 17.59 1.99 8.63
N LEU A 55 17.55 2.42 7.37
CA LEU A 55 16.33 2.99 6.78
C LEU A 55 15.22 1.94 6.69
N ARG A 56 15.54 0.69 6.34
CA ARG A 56 14.59 -0.43 6.38
C ARG A 56 14.02 -0.66 7.78
N PHE A 57 14.85 -0.58 8.82
CA PHE A 57 14.41 -0.70 10.21
C PHE A 57 13.47 0.45 10.59
N LEU A 58 13.84 1.71 10.29
CA LEU A 58 13.02 2.89 10.55
C LEU A 58 11.67 2.81 9.81
N MET A 59 11.66 2.42 8.54
CA MET A 59 10.43 2.27 7.75
C MET A 59 9.52 1.18 8.31
N ARG A 60 10.10 0.07 8.81
CA ARG A 60 9.33 -0.97 9.52
C ARG A 60 8.77 -0.48 10.85
N MET A 61 9.43 0.44 11.54
CA MET A 61 8.85 1.04 12.76
C MET A 61 7.64 1.91 12.44
N GLY A 62 7.68 2.71 11.37
CA GLY A 62 6.57 3.59 10.98
C GLY A 62 5.41 2.87 10.29
N LEU A 63 5.71 2.04 9.29
CA LEU A 63 4.69 1.37 8.47
C LEU A 63 4.20 0.04 9.05
N GLY A 64 4.95 -0.57 9.98
CA GLY A 64 4.60 -1.83 10.61
C GLY A 64 5.74 -2.86 10.57
N PHE A 65 6.09 -3.42 11.73
CA PHE A 65 7.37 -4.12 11.90
C PHE A 65 7.50 -5.39 11.05
N ARG A 66 6.45 -6.22 11.02
CA ARG A 66 6.42 -7.49 10.26
C ARG A 66 5.63 -7.39 8.96
N ARG A 67 4.61 -6.53 8.92
CA ARG A 67 3.68 -6.36 7.81
C ARG A 67 3.27 -4.90 7.77
N PRO A 68 2.99 -4.34 6.58
CA PRO A 68 2.41 -3.01 6.48
C PRO A 68 1.10 -2.99 7.26
N LYS A 69 0.99 -2.04 8.18
CA LYS A 69 -0.23 -1.71 8.89
C LYS A 69 -1.18 -1.09 7.88
N LYS A 70 -2.46 -1.47 7.92
CA LYS A 70 -3.48 -0.86 7.06
C LYS A 70 -3.47 0.65 7.30
N ILE A 71 -3.17 1.40 6.25
CA ILE A 71 -3.47 2.83 6.17
C ILE A 71 -4.92 2.84 5.65
N HIS A 72 -5.86 2.97 6.58
CA HIS A 72 -7.26 3.19 6.24
C HIS A 72 -7.47 4.68 5.99
#